data_AF-A0A927ZBA7-F1
#
_entry.id   AF-A0A927ZBA7-F1
#
_cell.length_a   1.000
_cell.length_b   1.000
_cell.length_c   1.000
_cell.angle_alpha   90.00
_cell.angle_beta   90.00
_cell.angle_gamma   90.00
#
_symmetry.space_group_name_H-M   'P 1'
#
loop_
_entity.id
_entity.type
_entity.pdbx_description
1 polymer ?
#
loop_
_entity_poly.entity_id
_entity_poly.type
_entity_poly.pdbx_seq_one_letter_code
_entity_poly.pdbx_strand_id
1 'polypeptide(L)'
;MGIFDKITGKEAKEKAAAAEKAAADAKAAAEKAAAEKAAAYEKKMAEVKAQQEEKAAEVKKTLAENEKFKLAVDGKWGPNSIKATQHLLGVTEDGICGPETIKAIQKKVGAAEDGVWGTQTSKAIQKFLGVTEDGVAGPETFKAWQNWVNKELGF
;
A
#
# COMPACT_ATOMS: atom_id res chain seq x y z
N MET A 1 62.37 29.63 -45.39
CA MET A 1 62.60 29.92 -43.95
C MET A 1 61.63 31.03 -43.56
N GLY A 2 60.44 30.79 -43.01
CA GLY A 2 60.09 29.94 -41.88
C GLY A 2 59.39 30.81 -40.82
N ILE A 3 58.36 31.57 -41.21
CA ILE A 3 57.59 32.47 -40.31
C ILE A 3 56.27 31.79 -39.85
N PHE A 4 55.86 30.71 -40.51
CA PHE A 4 54.58 30.05 -40.25
C PHE A 4 54.58 29.04 -39.08
N ASP A 5 55.74 28.80 -38.45
CA ASP A 5 55.92 27.76 -37.41
C ASP A 5 55.78 28.28 -35.97
N LYS A 6 55.66 29.61 -35.75
CA LYS A 6 55.58 30.20 -34.40
C LYS A 6 54.18 30.52 -33.90
N ILE A 7 53.15 30.47 -34.74
CA ILE A 7 51.77 30.82 -34.34
C ILE A 7 51.00 29.59 -33.82
N THR A 8 51.29 28.40 -34.34
CA THR A 8 50.60 27.15 -33.97
C THR A 8 50.91 26.66 -32.56
N GLY A 9 52.06 27.05 -31.98
CA GLY A 9 52.50 26.59 -30.66
C GLY A 9 51.94 27.39 -29.46
N LYS A 10 51.56 28.65 -29.65
CA LYS A 10 51.08 29.52 -28.57
C LYS A 10 49.55 29.42 -28.39
N GLU A 11 48.81 29.38 -29.49
CA GLU A 11 47.35 29.21 -29.46
C GLU A 11 46.93 27.78 -29.05
N ALA A 12 47.75 26.77 -29.35
CA ALA A 12 47.50 25.39 -28.89
C ALA A 12 47.72 25.23 -27.38
N LYS A 13 48.69 25.93 -26.78
CA LYS A 13 48.94 25.89 -25.32
C LYS A 13 47.88 26.65 -24.52
N GLU A 14 47.36 27.76 -25.03
CA GLU A 14 46.26 28.50 -24.38
C GLU A 14 44.91 27.76 -24.49
N LYS A 15 44.60 27.12 -25.62
CA LYS A 15 43.41 26.26 -25.75
C LYS A 15 43.49 24.99 -24.91
N ALA A 16 44.68 24.40 -24.75
CA ALA A 16 44.86 23.21 -23.91
C ALA A 16 44.69 23.54 -22.41
N ALA A 17 45.24 24.67 -21.93
CA ALA A 17 45.08 25.10 -20.55
C ALA A 17 43.64 25.52 -20.19
N ALA A 18 42.90 26.10 -21.14
CA ALA A 18 41.49 26.43 -20.96
C ALA A 18 40.57 25.19 -20.95
N ALA A 19 40.92 24.15 -21.73
CA ALA A 19 40.17 22.88 -21.77
C ALA A 19 40.39 22.02 -20.51
N GLU A 20 41.59 22.04 -19.94
CA GLU A 20 41.91 21.27 -18.73
C GLU A 20 41.28 21.88 -17.46
N LYS A 21 41.22 23.22 -17.38
CA LYS A 21 40.50 23.91 -16.30
C LYS A 21 38.98 23.71 -16.39
N ALA A 22 38.41 23.64 -17.60
CA ALA A 22 36.99 23.32 -17.80
C ALA A 22 36.63 21.85 -17.47
N ALA A 23 37.56 20.92 -17.68
CA ALA A 23 37.37 19.52 -17.30
C ALA A 23 37.47 19.28 -15.79
N ALA A 24 38.32 20.05 -15.09
CA ALA A 24 38.44 20.00 -13.63
C ALA A 24 37.20 20.58 -12.91
N ASP A 25 36.66 21.71 -13.39
CA ASP A 25 35.42 22.32 -12.87
C ASP A 25 34.18 21.43 -13.11
N ALA A 26 34.14 20.69 -14.23
CA ALA A 26 33.06 19.74 -14.52
C ALA A 26 33.10 18.48 -13.61
N LYS A 27 34.30 18.01 -13.24
CA LYS A 27 34.47 16.86 -12.34
C LYS A 27 34.16 17.21 -10.88
N ALA A 28 34.54 18.41 -10.44
CA ALA A 28 34.21 18.91 -9.09
C ALA A 28 32.70 19.15 -8.91
N ALA A 29 31.98 19.58 -9.94
CA ALA A 29 30.52 19.72 -9.92
C ALA A 29 29.79 18.37 -9.90
N ALA A 30 30.33 17.34 -10.55
CA ALA A 30 29.76 15.99 -10.55
C ALA A 30 29.94 15.27 -9.20
N GLU A 31 31.08 15.45 -8.54
CA GLU A 31 31.35 14.86 -7.21
C GLU A 31 30.53 15.53 -6.10
N LYS A 32 30.37 16.86 -6.16
CA LYS A 32 29.50 17.61 -5.24
C LYS A 32 28.02 17.25 -5.41
N ALA A 33 27.56 17.05 -6.66
CA ALA A 33 26.20 16.60 -6.95
C ALA A 33 25.94 15.14 -6.57
N ALA A 34 26.96 14.27 -6.53
CA ALA A 34 26.85 12.91 -6.03
C ALA A 34 26.82 12.85 -4.49
N ALA A 35 27.62 13.68 -3.82
CA ALA A 35 27.61 13.81 -2.36
C ALA A 35 26.30 14.43 -1.83
N GLU A 36 25.76 15.46 -2.50
CA GLU A 36 24.45 16.03 -2.16
C GLU A 36 23.28 15.05 -2.41
N LYS A 37 23.37 14.20 -3.44
CA LYS A 37 22.38 13.14 -3.69
C LYS A 37 22.47 12.01 -2.66
N ALA A 38 23.66 11.66 -2.17
CA ALA A 38 23.83 10.68 -1.10
C ALA A 38 23.25 11.17 0.24
N ALA A 39 23.55 12.41 0.63
CA ALA A 39 22.97 13.02 1.83
C ALA A 39 21.44 13.19 1.72
N ALA A 40 20.92 13.50 0.54
CA ALA A 40 19.49 13.56 0.27
C ALA A 40 18.81 12.17 0.32
N TYR A 41 19.53 11.10 -0.04
CA TYR A 41 19.03 9.73 0.03
C TYR A 41 18.95 9.24 1.49
N GLU A 42 19.97 9.50 2.31
CA GLU A 42 19.95 9.17 3.73
C GLU A 42 18.84 9.91 4.48
N LYS A 43 18.63 11.20 4.17
CA LYS A 43 17.52 11.98 4.73
C LYS A 43 16.16 11.44 4.29
N LYS A 44 15.99 11.06 3.01
CA LYS A 44 14.74 10.43 2.53
C LYS A 44 14.47 9.05 3.14
N MET A 45 15.50 8.23 3.33
CA MET A 45 15.36 6.92 3.97
C MET A 45 15.03 7.05 5.46
N ALA A 46 15.58 8.05 6.15
CA ALA A 46 15.21 8.37 7.52
C ALA A 46 13.75 8.85 7.65
N GLU A 47 13.28 9.68 6.72
CA GLU A 47 11.89 10.15 6.68
C GLU A 47 10.90 9.02 6.35
N VAL A 48 11.26 8.13 5.41
CA VAL A 48 10.49 6.92 5.12
C VAL A 48 10.45 5.98 6.32
N LYS A 49 11.57 5.81 7.05
CA LYS A 49 11.62 4.98 8.26
C LYS A 49 10.76 5.56 9.39
N ALA A 50 10.82 6.87 9.62
CA ALA A 50 9.99 7.54 10.61
C ALA A 50 8.48 7.43 10.28
N GLN A 51 8.10 7.60 9.01
CA GLN A 51 6.73 7.39 8.54
C GLN A 51 6.28 5.93 8.66
N GLN A 52 7.20 4.98 8.50
CA GLN A 52 6.91 3.55 8.71
C GLN A 52 6.75 3.22 10.19
N GLU A 53 7.53 3.83 11.08
CA GLU A 53 7.41 3.65 12.54
C GLU A 53 6.13 4.29 13.09
N GLU A 54 5.73 5.46 12.58
CA GLU A 54 4.47 6.11 12.93
C GLU A 54 3.26 5.29 12.44
N LYS A 55 3.28 4.82 11.19
CA LYS A 55 2.26 3.89 10.68
C LYS A 55 2.24 2.58 11.46
N ALA A 56 3.40 2.05 11.88
CA ALA A 56 3.45 0.85 12.71
C ALA A 56 2.88 1.09 14.12
N ALA A 57 3.03 2.28 14.69
CA ALA A 57 2.43 2.65 15.96
C ALA A 57 0.90 2.80 15.84
N GLU A 58 0.41 3.40 14.75
CA GLU A 58 -1.03 3.49 14.46
C GLU A 58 -1.63 2.10 14.22
N VAL A 59 -0.97 1.25 13.43
CA VAL A 59 -1.38 -0.14 13.21
C VAL A 59 -1.43 -0.93 14.52
N LYS A 60 -0.45 -0.76 15.42
CA LYS A 60 -0.48 -1.40 16.75
C LYS A 60 -1.66 -0.94 17.60
N LYS A 61 -2.01 0.33 17.55
CA LYS A 61 -3.19 0.87 18.24
C LYS A 61 -4.48 0.28 17.65
N THR A 62 -4.60 0.25 16.33
CA THR A 62 -5.76 -0.32 15.63
C THR A 62 -5.91 -1.82 15.90
N LEU A 63 -4.81 -2.57 15.98
CA LEU A 63 -4.83 -4.00 16.34
C LEU A 63 -5.35 -4.23 17.76
N ALA A 64 -4.98 -3.38 18.72
CA ALA A 64 -5.52 -3.45 20.07
C ALA A 64 -7.03 -3.14 20.11
N GLU A 65 -7.50 -2.18 19.30
CA GLU A 65 -8.94 -1.92 19.16
C GLU A 65 -9.67 -3.06 18.45
N ASN A 66 -9.01 -3.76 17.54
CA ASN A 66 -9.59 -4.91 16.84
C ASN A 66 -9.85 -6.09 17.77
N GLU A 67 -9.17 -6.20 18.93
CA GLU A 67 -9.36 -7.31 19.87
C GLU A 67 -10.82 -7.44 20.32
N LYS A 68 -11.54 -6.32 20.40
CA LYS A 68 -12.98 -6.30 20.75
C LYS A 68 -13.87 -6.95 19.68
N PHE A 69 -13.37 -7.12 18.46
CA PHE A 69 -14.08 -7.70 17.31
C PHE A 69 -13.64 -9.12 16.98
N LYS A 70 -12.78 -9.74 17.78
CA LYS A 70 -12.38 -11.13 17.59
C LYS A 70 -13.60 -12.04 17.53
N LEU A 71 -13.77 -12.75 16.43
CA LEU A 71 -14.91 -13.63 16.19
C LEU A 71 -14.59 -15.08 16.56
N ALA A 72 -15.57 -15.77 17.13
CA ALA A 72 -15.58 -17.23 17.17
C ALA A 72 -15.99 -17.76 15.78
N VAL A 73 -15.32 -18.83 15.32
CA VAL A 73 -15.59 -19.46 14.02
C VAL A 73 -16.67 -20.52 14.20
N ASP A 74 -17.90 -20.07 14.45
CA ASP A 74 -19.06 -20.92 14.76
C ASP A 74 -19.99 -21.17 13.56
N GLY A 75 -19.78 -20.47 12.44
CA GLY A 75 -20.60 -20.59 11.24
C GLY A 75 -22.00 -20.00 11.34
N LYS A 76 -22.30 -19.22 12.39
CA LYS A 76 -23.56 -18.52 12.56
C LYS A 76 -23.39 -17.05 12.16
N TRP A 77 -24.33 -16.56 11.36
CA TRP A 77 -24.43 -15.15 11.06
C TRP A 77 -25.14 -14.41 12.20
N GLY A 78 -24.36 -13.98 13.19
CA GLY A 78 -24.86 -13.28 14.37
C GLY A 78 -24.45 -11.80 14.43
N PRO A 79 -24.99 -11.05 15.41
CA PRO A 79 -24.71 -9.62 15.57
C PRO A 79 -23.21 -9.33 15.76
N ASN A 80 -22.45 -10.24 16.40
CA ASN A 80 -21.01 -10.07 16.55
C ASN A 80 -20.28 -10.16 15.20
N SER A 81 -20.62 -11.16 14.37
CA SER A 81 -20.04 -11.30 13.01
C SER A 81 -20.40 -10.10 12.14
N ILE A 82 -21.64 -9.59 12.27
CA ILE A 82 -22.09 -8.40 11.55
C ILE A 82 -21.29 -7.17 12.01
N LYS A 83 -21.18 -6.92 13.32
CA LYS A 83 -20.41 -5.78 13.85
C LYS A 83 -18.95 -5.80 13.44
N ALA A 84 -18.29 -6.95 13.55
CA ALA A 84 -16.90 -7.07 13.12
C ALA A 84 -16.73 -6.84 11.62
N THR A 85 -17.70 -7.29 10.82
CA THR A 85 -17.74 -7.00 9.38
C THR A 85 -17.97 -5.52 9.11
N GLN A 86 -18.88 -4.87 9.85
CA GLN A 86 -19.16 -3.44 9.72
C GLN A 86 -17.94 -2.59 10.08
N HIS A 87 -17.26 -2.92 11.18
CA HIS A 87 -15.98 -2.32 11.59
C HIS A 87 -14.94 -2.43 10.47
N LEU A 88 -14.76 -3.63 9.93
CA LEU A 88 -13.79 -3.89 8.86
C LEU A 88 -14.10 -3.11 7.58
N LEU A 89 -15.39 -2.99 7.23
CA LEU A 89 -15.84 -2.30 6.03
C LEU A 89 -15.99 -0.78 6.22
N GLY A 90 -15.79 -0.27 7.43
CA GLY A 90 -15.92 1.15 7.75
C GLY A 90 -17.35 1.68 7.65
N VAL A 91 -18.35 0.85 7.91
CA VAL A 91 -19.77 1.24 7.96
C VAL A 91 -20.29 1.26 9.40
N THR A 92 -21.50 1.77 9.61
CA THR A 92 -22.13 1.86 10.93
C THR A 92 -22.21 0.49 11.62
N GLU A 93 -21.70 0.39 12.85
CA GLU A 93 -21.58 -0.84 13.63
C GLU A 93 -22.87 -1.17 14.43
N ASP A 94 -24.01 -1.14 13.76
CA ASP A 94 -25.32 -1.38 14.38
C ASP A 94 -25.58 -2.87 14.71
N GLY A 95 -24.77 -3.79 14.17
CA GLY A 95 -24.93 -5.24 14.33
C GLY A 95 -26.12 -5.83 13.58
N ILE A 96 -26.70 -5.08 12.64
CA ILE A 96 -27.83 -5.45 11.81
C ILE A 96 -27.33 -5.58 10.36
N CYS A 97 -27.70 -6.69 9.72
CA CYS A 97 -27.39 -6.91 8.32
C CYS A 97 -28.37 -6.15 7.42
N GLY A 98 -28.31 -4.82 7.48
CA GLY A 98 -29.12 -3.92 6.66
C GLY A 98 -28.59 -3.71 5.23
N PRO A 99 -29.31 -2.95 4.40
CA PRO A 99 -28.95 -2.73 3.00
C PRO A 99 -27.59 -2.05 2.83
N GLU A 100 -27.22 -1.13 3.72
CA GLU A 100 -25.90 -0.46 3.68
C GLU A 100 -24.76 -1.45 3.96
N THR A 101 -24.92 -2.31 4.97
CA THR A 101 -23.97 -3.39 5.26
C THR A 101 -23.86 -4.35 4.08
N ILE A 102 -24.99 -4.73 3.47
CA ILE A 102 -25.02 -5.63 2.32
C ILE A 102 -24.31 -5.01 1.11
N LYS A 103 -24.56 -3.72 0.80
CA LYS A 103 -23.83 -3.01 -0.26
C LYS A 103 -22.33 -2.99 -0.01
N ALA A 104 -21.91 -2.73 1.22
CA ALA A 104 -20.50 -2.73 1.57
C ALA A 104 -19.85 -4.11 1.38
N ILE A 105 -20.55 -5.18 1.76
CA ILE A 105 -20.12 -6.56 1.49
C ILE A 105 -20.05 -6.80 -0.02
N GLN A 106 -21.11 -6.46 -0.76
CA GLN A 106 -21.20 -6.61 -2.22
C GLN A 106 -20.04 -5.90 -2.92
N LYS A 107 -19.74 -4.65 -2.54
CA LYS A 107 -18.60 -3.87 -3.04
C LYS A 107 -17.27 -4.57 -2.78
N LYS A 108 -17.08 -5.15 -1.59
CA LYS A 108 -15.85 -5.86 -1.22
C LYS A 108 -15.67 -7.14 -2.03
N VAL A 109 -16.75 -7.89 -2.26
CA VAL A 109 -16.71 -9.16 -3.01
C VAL A 109 -16.85 -9.00 -4.53
N GLY A 110 -17.07 -7.77 -5.01
CA GLY A 110 -17.26 -7.47 -6.44
C GLY A 110 -18.62 -7.91 -7.01
N ALA A 111 -19.65 -7.98 -6.17
CA ALA A 111 -21.04 -8.18 -6.59
C ALA A 111 -21.72 -6.85 -6.94
N ALA A 112 -22.89 -6.91 -7.56
CA ALA A 112 -23.75 -5.75 -7.75
C ALA A 112 -24.19 -5.20 -6.37
N GLU A 113 -24.03 -3.90 -6.15
CA GLU A 113 -24.36 -3.21 -4.89
C GLU A 113 -25.88 -2.92 -4.80
N ASP A 114 -26.71 -3.96 -4.92
CA ASP A 114 -28.17 -3.86 -4.88
C ASP A 114 -28.73 -3.74 -3.45
N GLY A 115 -27.91 -3.98 -2.41
CA GLY A 115 -28.30 -3.91 -1.01
C GLY A 115 -29.21 -5.05 -0.55
N VAL A 116 -29.35 -6.10 -1.36
CA VAL A 116 -30.16 -7.29 -1.10
C VAL A 116 -29.27 -8.52 -1.05
N TRP A 117 -29.38 -9.30 0.03
CA TRP A 117 -28.66 -10.56 0.11
C TRP A 117 -29.38 -11.64 -0.69
N GLY A 118 -29.04 -11.75 -1.98
CA GLY A 118 -29.54 -12.80 -2.87
C GLY A 118 -28.54 -13.92 -3.14
N THR A 119 -28.92 -14.86 -4.00
CA THR A 119 -28.06 -15.95 -4.48
C THR A 119 -26.79 -15.43 -5.17
N GLN A 120 -26.88 -14.32 -5.91
CA GLN A 120 -25.73 -13.71 -6.57
C GLN A 120 -24.71 -13.19 -5.54
N THR A 121 -25.18 -12.53 -4.50
CA THR A 121 -24.35 -12.08 -3.37
C THR A 121 -23.70 -13.26 -2.67
N SER A 122 -24.46 -14.33 -2.38
CA SER A 122 -23.91 -15.56 -1.79
C SER A 122 -22.82 -16.19 -2.65
N LYS A 123 -23.04 -16.32 -3.96
CA LYS A 123 -22.00 -16.85 -4.87
C LYS A 123 -20.76 -15.97 -4.92
N ALA A 124 -20.93 -14.65 -4.96
CA ALA A 124 -19.81 -13.73 -4.95
C ALA A 124 -18.99 -13.81 -3.65
N ILE A 125 -19.67 -13.92 -2.49
CA ILE A 125 -19.02 -14.17 -1.21
C ILE A 125 -18.27 -15.51 -1.24
N GLN A 126 -18.90 -16.57 -1.72
CA GLN A 126 -18.29 -17.90 -1.79
C GLN A 126 -17.05 -17.91 -2.68
N LYS A 127 -17.13 -17.27 -3.85
CA LYS A 127 -16.02 -17.09 -4.77
C LYS A 127 -14.88 -16.27 -4.16
N PHE A 128 -15.21 -15.19 -3.46
CA PHE A 128 -14.23 -14.35 -2.77
C PHE A 128 -13.50 -15.12 -1.67
N LEU A 129 -14.21 -15.97 -0.93
CA LEU A 129 -13.65 -16.81 0.14
C LEU A 129 -12.98 -18.09 -0.36
N GLY A 130 -13.17 -18.47 -1.63
CA GLY A 130 -12.65 -19.72 -2.20
C GLY A 130 -13.36 -20.98 -1.69
N VAL A 131 -14.63 -20.87 -1.29
CA VAL A 131 -15.47 -22.03 -0.90
C VAL A 131 -16.43 -22.42 -2.02
N THR A 132 -17.16 -23.53 -1.85
CA THR A 132 -18.14 -24.01 -2.82
C THR A 132 -19.21 -22.96 -3.14
N GLU A 133 -19.36 -22.61 -4.42
CA GLU A 133 -20.34 -21.63 -4.93
C GLU A 133 -21.75 -22.22 -5.08
N ASP A 134 -22.31 -22.77 -4.01
CA ASP A 134 -23.67 -23.34 -4.00
C ASP A 134 -24.79 -22.28 -4.06
N GLY A 135 -24.45 -20.99 -3.87
CA GLY A 135 -25.37 -19.86 -3.89
C GLY A 135 -26.25 -19.71 -2.64
N VAL A 136 -25.97 -20.49 -1.60
CA VAL A 136 -26.63 -20.43 -0.29
C VAL A 136 -25.58 -20.05 0.75
N ALA A 137 -25.82 -18.97 1.49
CA ALA A 137 -24.96 -18.60 2.61
C ALA A 137 -25.21 -19.55 3.80
N GLY A 138 -24.55 -20.71 3.76
CA GLY A 138 -24.60 -21.73 4.81
C GLY A 138 -23.51 -21.57 5.87
N PRO A 139 -23.48 -22.49 6.86
CA PRO A 139 -22.50 -22.43 7.95
C PRO A 139 -21.04 -22.42 7.48
N GLU A 140 -20.72 -23.17 6.43
CA GLU A 140 -19.35 -23.21 5.88
C GLU A 140 -18.94 -21.86 5.28
N THR A 141 -19.85 -21.19 4.55
CA THR A 141 -19.64 -19.84 4.03
C THR A 141 -19.39 -18.84 5.17
N PHE A 142 -20.19 -18.91 6.24
CA PHE A 142 -20.02 -18.03 7.39
C PHE A 142 -18.75 -18.31 8.20
N LYS A 143 -18.34 -19.58 8.37
CA LYS A 143 -17.05 -19.92 8.98
C LYS A 143 -15.89 -19.35 8.18
N ALA A 144 -15.94 -19.51 6.86
CA ALA A 144 -14.92 -18.95 5.97
C ALA A 144 -14.90 -17.42 6.05
N TRP A 145 -16.06 -16.77 6.12
CA TRP A 145 -16.15 -15.32 6.33
C TRP A 145 -15.58 -14.90 7.69
N GLN A 146 -15.96 -15.56 8.78
CA GLN A 146 -15.46 -15.29 10.14
C GLN A 146 -13.93 -15.43 10.21
N ASN A 147 -13.37 -16.48 9.60
CA ASN A 147 -11.92 -16.65 9.47
C ASN A 147 -11.27 -15.52 8.68
N TRP A 148 -11.88 -15.13 7.56
CA TRP A 148 -11.39 -14.02 6.74
C TRP A 148 -11.39 -12.70 7.52
N VAL A 149 -12.48 -12.38 8.24
CA VAL A 149 -12.57 -11.19 9.09
C VAL A 149 -11.49 -11.23 10.18
N ASN A 150 -11.33 -12.36 10.88
CA ASN A 150 -10.28 -12.51 11.89
C ASN A 150 -8.89 -12.26 11.31
N LYS A 151 -8.60 -12.81 10.13
CA LYS A 151 -7.33 -12.62 9.42
C LYS A 151 -7.08 -11.16 9.05
N GLU A 152 -8.09 -10.45 8.54
CA GLU A 152 -7.96 -9.04 8.18
C GLU A 152 -7.82 -8.15 9.43
N LEU A 153 -8.42 -8.55 10.56
CA LEU A 153 -8.27 -7.88 11.85
C LEU A 153 -6.93 -8.18 12.56
N GLY A 154 -6.17 -9.17 12.08
CA GLY A 154 -4.84 -9.52 12.59
C GLY A 154 -4.80 -10.65 13.62
N PHE A 155 -5.83 -11.52 13.67
CA PHE A 155 -5.91 -12.70 14.54
C PHE A 155 -5.48 -14.00 13.89
#